data_AF-A0A2S3VS46-F1
#
_entry.id   AF-A0A2S3VS46-F1
#
_cell.length_a   1.000
_cell.length_b   1.000
_cell.length_c   1.000
_cell.angle_alpha   90.00
_cell.angle_beta   90.00
_cell.angle_gamma   90.00
#
_symmetry.space_group_name_H-M   'P 1'
#
loop_
_entity.id
_entity.type
_entity.pdbx_description
1 polymer ?
#
loop_
_entity_poly.entity_id
_entity_poly.type
_entity_poly.pdbx_seq_one_letter_code
_entity_poly.pdbx_strand_id
1 'polypeptide(L)'
;MNLNHAANVRHEFYKAVWFYFKVVWPIFSILLLVMIAFGLIIAQLEGWSPDDGVYFAFVTGLTIGYGELVPKLGVSRVLAVLLGFNGVLMTATFAAISVRAIEVTVTASRKKEVE
;
A
#
# COMPACT_ATOMS: atom_id res chain seq x y z
N MET A 1 -1.97 26.57 28.87
CA MET A 1 -2.52 26.11 27.57
C MET A 1 -3.95 25.65 27.80
N ASN A 2 -4.93 26.24 27.11
CA ASN A 2 -6.35 26.01 27.41
C ASN A 2 -6.78 24.61 26.91
N LEU A 3 -7.37 23.76 27.76
CA LEU A 3 -7.69 22.36 27.44
C LEU A 3 -8.58 22.23 26.19
N ASN A 4 -9.46 23.22 25.97
CA ASN A 4 -10.34 23.30 24.80
C ASN A 4 -9.58 23.52 23.49
N HIS A 5 -8.43 24.20 23.54
CA HIS A 5 -7.59 24.43 22.36
C HIS A 5 -6.86 23.14 21.94
N ALA A 6 -6.34 22.39 22.91
CA ALA A 6 -5.70 21.10 22.65
C ALA A 6 -6.68 20.05 22.10
N ALA A 7 -7.94 20.06 22.55
CA ALA A 7 -8.98 19.17 22.04
C ALA A 7 -9.34 19.48 20.57
N ASN A 8 -9.48 20.76 20.21
CA ASN A 8 -9.76 21.17 18.84
C ASN A 8 -8.61 20.82 17.87
N VAL A 9 -7.36 21.00 18.29
CA VAL A 9 -6.18 20.66 17.47
C VAL A 9 -6.14 19.16 17.16
N ARG A 10 -6.40 18.29 18.14
CA ARG A 10 -6.46 16.83 17.92
C ARG A 10 -7.59 16.44 16.98
N HIS A 11 -8.76 17.05 17.10
CA HIS A 11 -9.91 16.74 16.25
C HIS A 11 -9.67 17.10 14.78
N GLU A 12 -9.11 18.28 14.54
CA GLU A 12 -8.76 18.72 13.18
C GLU A 12 -7.63 17.86 12.57
N PHE A 13 -6.68 17.40 13.39
CA PHE A 13 -5.67 16.43 12.97
C PHE A 13 -6.30 15.09 12.53
N TYR A 14 -7.19 14.51 13.35
CA TYR A 14 -7.86 13.24 13.01
C TYR A 14 -8.73 13.36 11.75
N LYS A 15 -9.42 14.49 11.54
CA LYS A 15 -10.16 14.75 10.30
C LYS A 15 -9.24 14.78 9.08
N ALA A 16 -8.10 15.47 9.18
CA ALA A 16 -7.14 15.54 8.07
C ALA A 16 -6.57 14.16 7.73
N VAL A 17 -6.11 13.40 8.74
CA VAL A 17 -5.62 12.03 8.57
C VAL A 17 -6.67 11.14 7.93
N TRP A 18 -7.92 11.22 8.40
CA TRP A 18 -9.03 10.44 7.88
C TRP A 18 -9.39 10.80 6.43
N PHE A 19 -9.32 12.08 6.07
CA PHE A 19 -9.53 12.55 4.70
C PHE A 19 -8.47 11.97 3.76
N TYR A 20 -7.18 12.10 4.10
CA TYR A 20 -6.10 11.53 3.28
C TYR A 20 -6.20 10.01 3.17
N PHE A 21 -6.52 9.33 4.28
CA PHE A 21 -6.75 7.89 4.26
C PHE A 21 -7.86 7.51 3.28
N LYS A 22 -9.02 8.19 3.32
CA LYS A 22 -10.14 7.92 2.39
C LYS A 22 -9.81 8.20 0.92
N VAL A 23 -8.97 9.19 0.63
CA VAL A 23 -8.57 9.50 -0.76
C VAL A 23 -7.65 8.42 -1.32
N VAL A 24 -6.75 7.89 -0.48
CA VAL A 24 -5.75 6.89 -0.86
C VAL A 24 -6.34 5.48 -0.92
N TRP A 25 -7.28 5.22 -0.02
CA TRP A 25 -7.85 3.89 0.21
C TRP A 25 -8.36 3.18 -1.06
N PRO A 26 -9.11 3.82 -1.99
CA PRO A 26 -9.63 3.12 -3.16
C PRO A 26 -8.51 2.58 -4.06
N ILE A 27 -7.50 3.39 -4.38
CA ILE A 27 -6.37 2.98 -5.22
C ILE A 27 -5.61 1.84 -4.55
N PHE A 28 -5.27 2.00 -3.27
CA PHE A 28 -4.52 1.01 -2.52
C PHE A 28 -5.30 -0.31 -2.39
N SER A 29 -6.61 -0.23 -2.16
CA SER A 29 -7.48 -1.41 -2.07
C SER A 29 -7.56 -2.19 -3.39
N ILE A 30 -7.62 -1.49 -4.53
CA ILE A 30 -7.62 -2.13 -5.85
C ILE A 30 -6.30 -2.84 -6.10
N LEU A 31 -5.17 -2.17 -5.82
CA LEU A 31 -3.85 -2.78 -5.98
C LEU A 31 -3.70 -4.03 -5.09
N LEU A 32 -4.13 -3.95 -3.83
CA LEU A 32 -4.12 -5.07 -2.89
C LEU A 32 -5.01 -6.24 -3.36
N LEU A 33 -6.21 -5.96 -3.87
CA LEU A 33 -7.10 -6.99 -4.40
C LEU A 33 -6.50 -7.67 -5.64
N VAL A 34 -5.90 -6.91 -6.55
CA VAL A 34 -5.21 -7.45 -7.73
C VAL A 34 -4.03 -8.34 -7.32
N MET A 35 -3.27 -7.90 -6.32
CA MET A 35 -2.14 -8.64 -5.76
C MET A 35 -2.57 -10.00 -5.19
N ILE A 36 -3.63 -10.01 -4.36
CA ILE A 36 -4.20 -11.24 -3.79
C ILE A 36 -4.76 -12.13 -4.91
N ALA A 37 -5.48 -11.55 -5.88
CA ALA A 37 -6.05 -12.31 -6.99
C ALA A 37 -4.97 -13.02 -7.81
N PHE A 38 -3.86 -12.34 -8.14
CA PHE A 38 -2.73 -12.99 -8.80
C PHE A 38 -2.12 -14.12 -7.97
N GLY A 39 -1.94 -13.90 -6.66
CA GLY A 39 -1.47 -14.95 -5.74
C GLY A 39 -2.32 -16.21 -5.75
N LEU A 40 -3.64 -16.04 -5.67
CA LEU A 40 -4.60 -17.14 -5.69
C LEU A 40 -4.64 -17.87 -7.05
N ILE A 41 -4.58 -17.13 -8.15
CA ILE A 41 -4.51 -17.73 -9.50
C ILE A 41 -3.22 -18.54 -9.65
N ILE A 42 -2.08 -17.99 -9.24
CA ILE A 42 -0.79 -18.70 -9.30
C ILE A 42 -0.80 -19.94 -8.41
N ALA A 43 -1.33 -19.85 -7.19
CA ALA A 43 -1.46 -21.00 -6.31
C ALA A 43 -2.31 -22.10 -6.93
N GLN A 44 -3.45 -21.75 -7.54
CA GLN A 44 -4.28 -22.74 -8.23
C GLN A 44 -3.57 -23.38 -9.42
N LEU A 45 -2.77 -22.62 -10.18
CA LEU A 45 -2.00 -23.14 -11.31
C LEU A 45 -0.85 -24.06 -10.86
N GLU A 46 -0.15 -23.71 -9.79
CA GLU A 46 1.00 -24.46 -9.27
C GLU A 46 0.60 -25.57 -8.28
N GLY A 47 -0.69 -25.69 -7.94
CA GLY A 47 -1.19 -26.66 -6.97
C GLY A 47 -0.82 -26.35 -5.52
N TRP A 48 -0.56 -25.08 -5.20
CA TRP A 48 -0.30 -24.61 -3.84
C TRP A 48 -1.60 -24.39 -3.07
N SER A 49 -1.47 -24.35 -1.74
CA SER A 49 -2.58 -23.94 -0.89
C SER A 49 -2.93 -22.45 -1.13
N PRO A 50 -4.19 -22.02 -0.88
CA PRO A 50 -4.56 -20.61 -1.03
C PRO A 50 -3.74 -19.67 -0.12
N ASP A 51 -3.39 -20.12 1.07
CA ASP A 51 -2.53 -19.42 2.03
C ASP A 51 -1.11 -19.23 1.50
N ASP A 52 -0.51 -20.28 0.90
CA ASP A 52 0.76 -20.17 0.18
C ASP A 52 0.68 -19.17 -0.98
N GLY A 53 -0.46 -19.11 -1.69
CA GLY A 53 -0.70 -18.14 -2.75
C GLY A 53 -0.71 -16.70 -2.27
N VAL A 54 -1.39 -16.44 -1.16
CA VAL A 54 -1.41 -15.11 -0.54
C VAL A 54 -0.03 -14.75 0.00
N TYR A 55 0.66 -15.68 0.65
CA TYR A 55 2.03 -15.50 1.12
C TYR A 55 2.98 -15.16 -0.04
N PHE A 56 2.95 -15.95 -1.12
CA PHE A 56 3.73 -15.72 -2.33
C PHE A 56 3.44 -14.33 -2.94
N ALA A 57 2.17 -13.92 -2.98
CA ALA A 57 1.80 -12.59 -3.46
C ALA A 57 2.45 -11.48 -2.66
N PHE A 58 2.42 -11.54 -1.33
CA PHE A 58 3.07 -10.56 -0.45
C PHE A 58 4.59 -10.59 -0.57
N VAL A 59 5.21 -11.75 -0.51
CA VAL A 59 6.67 -11.89 -0.60
C VAL A 59 7.20 -11.39 -1.94
N THR A 60 6.50 -11.70 -3.04
CA THR A 60 6.92 -11.29 -4.39
C THR A 60 6.58 -9.84 -4.67
N GLY A 61 5.34 -9.41 -4.38
CA GLY A 61 4.87 -8.05 -4.65
C GLY A 61 5.55 -6.99 -3.79
N LEU A 62 5.85 -7.29 -2.52
CA LEU A 62 6.66 -6.41 -1.67
C LEU A 62 8.17 -6.54 -1.93
N THR A 63 8.55 -7.27 -2.98
CA THR A 63 9.94 -7.49 -3.41
C THR A 63 10.85 -8.04 -2.31
N ILE A 64 10.30 -8.85 -1.40
CA ILE A 64 11.05 -9.53 -0.34
C ILE A 64 11.79 -10.75 -0.94
N GLY A 65 11.06 -11.59 -1.68
CA GLY A 65 11.64 -12.66 -2.51
C GLY A 65 12.40 -13.76 -1.76
N TYR A 66 11.85 -14.33 -0.67
CA TYR A 66 12.50 -15.43 0.07
C TYR A 66 12.82 -16.67 -0.77
N GLY A 67 12.04 -16.94 -1.83
CA GLY A 67 12.32 -18.02 -2.78
C GLY A 67 11.85 -19.42 -2.36
N GLU A 68 11.06 -19.53 -1.29
CA GLU A 68 10.47 -20.80 -0.83
C GLU A 68 9.41 -21.33 -1.81
N LEU A 69 8.62 -20.42 -2.38
CA LEU A 69 7.63 -20.70 -3.41
C LEU A 69 8.10 -20.07 -4.73
N VAL A 70 8.26 -20.91 -5.76
CA VAL A 70 8.76 -20.48 -7.07
C VAL A 70 7.90 -21.11 -8.17
N PRO A 71 7.23 -20.29 -9.01
CA PRO A 71 6.36 -20.79 -10.07
C PRO A 71 7.15 -21.56 -11.13
N LYS A 72 6.68 -22.77 -11.45
CA LYS A 72 7.33 -23.66 -12.42
C LYS A 72 6.68 -23.59 -13.79
N LEU A 73 5.38 -23.31 -13.88
CA LEU A 73 4.67 -23.16 -15.14
C LEU A 73 5.03 -21.84 -15.82
N GLY A 74 5.13 -21.86 -17.15
CA GLY A 74 5.42 -20.66 -17.95
C GLY A 74 4.40 -19.54 -17.73
N VAL A 75 3.11 -19.88 -17.65
CA VAL A 75 2.02 -18.92 -17.40
C VAL A 75 2.15 -18.30 -16.01
N SER A 76 2.39 -19.12 -14.97
CA SER A 76 2.57 -18.63 -13.60
C SER A 76 3.77 -17.70 -13.46
N ARG A 77 4.86 -17.93 -14.20
CA ARG A 77 6.02 -17.02 -14.24
C ARG A 77 5.67 -15.66 -14.83
N VAL A 78 4.89 -15.63 -15.92
CA VAL A 78 4.41 -14.37 -16.51
C VAL A 78 3.51 -13.63 -15.52
N LEU A 79 2.59 -14.35 -14.86
CA LEU A 79 1.74 -13.77 -13.82
C LEU A 79 2.56 -13.24 -12.63
N ALA A 80 3.62 -13.95 -12.21
CA ALA A 80 4.51 -13.50 -11.14
C ALA A 80 5.27 -12.21 -11.51
N VAL A 81 5.66 -12.04 -12.77
CA VAL A 81 6.24 -10.78 -13.26
C VAL A 81 5.22 -9.64 -13.18
N LEU A 82 3.97 -9.87 -13.63
CA LEU A 82 2.90 -8.87 -13.54
C LEU A 82 2.56 -8.51 -12.08
N LEU A 83 2.55 -9.51 -11.20
CA LEU A 83 2.41 -9.34 -9.75
C LEU A 83 3.55 -8.48 -9.18
N GLY A 84 4.79 -8.69 -9.62
CA GLY A 84 5.93 -7.85 -9.25
C GLY A 84 5.73 -6.38 -9.64
N PHE A 85 5.29 -6.11 -10.88
CA PHE A 85 4.97 -4.74 -11.31
C PHE A 85 3.85 -4.12 -10.47
N ASN A 86 2.79 -4.87 -10.17
CA ASN A 86 1.69 -4.42 -9.32
C ASN A 86 2.18 -4.05 -7.90
N GLY A 87 3.04 -4.88 -7.31
CA GLY A 87 3.62 -4.63 -5.99
C GLY A 87 4.56 -3.41 -5.94
N VAL A 88 5.36 -3.19 -6.99
CA VAL A 88 6.16 -1.96 -7.13
C VAL A 88 5.26 -0.72 -7.20
N LEU A 89 4.14 -0.77 -7.96
CA LEU A 89 3.19 0.34 -8.00
C LEU A 89 2.54 0.60 -6.64
N MET A 90 2.19 -0.45 -5.90
CA MET A 90 1.62 -0.35 -4.56
C MET A 90 2.58 0.31 -3.56
N THR A 91 3.83 -0.13 -3.53
CA THR A 91 4.86 0.46 -2.65
C THR A 91 5.21 1.89 -3.06
N ALA A 92 5.31 2.19 -4.36
CA ALA A 92 5.57 3.53 -4.87
C ALA A 92 4.46 4.52 -4.54
N THR A 93 3.19 4.12 -4.68
CA THR A 93 2.04 4.98 -4.32
C THR A 93 2.02 5.27 -2.83
N PHE A 94 2.24 4.27 -1.98
CA PHE A 94 2.35 4.45 -0.54
C PHE A 94 3.46 5.46 -0.16
N ALA A 95 4.64 5.32 -0.76
CA ALA A 95 5.75 6.25 -0.56
C ALA A 95 5.41 7.68 -1.04
N ALA A 96 4.87 7.82 -2.25
CA ALA A 96 4.51 9.12 -2.83
C ALA A 96 3.48 9.87 -1.99
N ILE A 97 2.46 9.18 -1.49
CA ILE A 97 1.44 9.73 -0.60
C ILE A 97 2.05 10.19 0.72
N SER A 98 2.95 9.39 1.29
CA SER A 98 3.64 9.72 2.54
C SER A 98 4.47 11.00 2.37
N VAL A 99 5.23 11.12 1.29
CA VAL A 99 5.98 12.34 0.94
C VAL A 99 5.04 13.53 0.78
N ARG A 100 3.93 13.35 0.06
CA ARG A 100 2.95 14.43 -0.16
C ARG A 100 2.30 14.91 1.13
N ALA A 101 1.99 14.01 2.06
CA ALA A 101 1.43 14.36 3.35
C ALA A 101 2.41 15.20 4.19
N ILE A 102 3.70 14.88 4.13
CA ILE A 102 4.77 15.66 4.78
C ILE A 102 4.91 17.04 4.13
N GLU A 103 4.97 17.13 2.80
CA GLU A 103 5.06 18.41 2.07
C GLU A 103 3.93 19.38 2.42
N VAL A 104 2.69 18.87 2.48
CA VAL A 104 1.51 19.67 2.82
C VAL A 104 1.62 20.16 4.26
N THR A 105 2.07 19.31 5.19
CA THR A 105 2.23 19.68 6.61
C THR A 105 3.33 20.73 6.80
N VAL A 106 4.47 20.58 6.13
CA VAL A 106 5.59 21.54 6.18
C VAL A 106 5.18 22.89 5.59
N THR A 107 4.50 22.89 4.44
CA THR A 107 4.06 24.12 3.77
C THR A 107 2.99 24.85 4.59
N ALA A 108 2.05 24.11 5.19
CA ALA A 108 1.03 24.69 6.07
C ALA A 108 1.65 25.30 7.35
N SER A 109 2.70 24.68 7.89
CA SER A 109 3.42 25.19 9.07
C SER A 109 4.17 26.48 8.75
N ARG A 110 4.89 26.52 7.61
CA ARG A 110 5.60 27.73 7.16
C ARG A 110 4.67 28.92 6.92
N LYS A 111 3.45 28.70 6.40
CA LYS A 111 2.49 29.78 6.17
C LYS A 111 2.01 30.41 7.49
N LYS A 112 1.85 29.62 8.55
CA LYS A 112 1.43 30.09 9.89
C LYS A 112 2.49 30.88 10.64
N GLU A 113 3.77 30.76 10.28
CA GLU A 113 4.86 31.54 10.88
C GLU A 113 5.02 32.95 10.25
N VAL A 114 4.46 33.15 9.06
CA VAL A 114 4.57 34.41 8.30
C VAL A 114 3.37 35.33 8.51
N GLU A 115 2.22 34.78 8.94
CA GLU A 115 1.01 35.52 9.37
C GLU A 115 1.06 35.84 10.87
#